data_AF-A0A256XKJ9-F1
#
_entry.id   AF-A0A256XKJ9-F1
#
_cell.length_a   1.000
_cell.length_b   1.000
_cell.length_c   1.000
_cell.angle_alpha   90.00
_cell.angle_beta   90.00
_cell.angle_gamma   90.00
#
_symmetry.space_group_name_H-M   'P 1'
#
loop_
_entity.id
_entity.type
_entity.pdbx_description
1 polymer ?
#
loop_
_entity_poly.entity_id
_entity_poly.type
_entity_poly.pdbx_seq_one_letter_code
_entity_poly.pdbx_strand_id
1 'polypeptide(L)' 'MGRKDLLVPEPRSRFVKVSCPDCGNEQVIFGCASTKVRCLVCNRVLAVPSGGKAKIQAKIIKVLG' A
#
# COMPACT_ATOMS: atom_id res chain seq x y z
N MET A 1 16.01 6.85 20.15
CA MET A 1 16.88 6.36 19.08
C MET A 1 16.02 6.02 17.88
N GLY A 2 16.09 6.77 16.79
CA GLY A 2 15.05 6.65 15.78
C GLY A 2 15.46 7.17 14.44
N ARG A 3 16.13 6.34 13.63
CA ARG A 3 16.41 6.40 12.18
C ARG A 3 16.89 7.72 11.54
N LYS A 4 16.80 8.85 12.24
CA LYS A 4 17.39 10.16 11.91
C LYS A 4 18.90 10.15 12.16
N ASP A 5 19.38 9.13 12.87
CA ASP A 5 20.77 8.92 13.24
C ASP A 5 21.59 8.18 12.15
N LEU A 6 20.95 7.79 11.03
CA LEU A 6 21.59 7.17 9.87
C LEU A 6 22.06 8.26 8.88
N LEU A 7 23.30 8.17 8.40
CA LEU A 7 23.89 9.10 7.43
C LEU A 7 23.08 9.18 6.12
N VAL A 8 22.47 8.07 5.71
CA VAL A 8 21.51 7.99 4.60
C VAL A 8 20.30 7.17 5.06
N PRO A 9 19.13 7.78 5.28
CA PRO A 9 17.95 7.07 5.74
C PRO A 9 17.17 6.44 4.56
N GLU A 10 16.96 5.13 4.61
CA GLU A 10 16.10 4.43 3.64
C GLU A 10 14.60 4.54 4.01
N PRO A 11 13.71 4.70 3.02
CA PRO A 11 12.28 4.73 3.27
C PRO A 11 11.77 3.35 3.73
N ARG A 12 10.97 3.33 4.80
CA ARG A 12 10.31 2.10 5.28
C ARG A 12 9.11 1.66 4.43
N SER A 13 8.63 2.56 3.58
CA SER A 13 7.50 2.34 2.70
C SER A 13 7.92 1.58 1.45
N ARG A 14 7.13 0.58 1.06
CA ARG A 14 7.30 -0.18 -0.18
C ARG A 14 6.03 -0.09 -1.02
N PHE A 15 6.17 -0.32 -2.32
CA PHE A 15 5.02 -0.49 -3.19
C PHE A 15 4.55 -1.95 -3.12
N VAL A 16 3.25 -2.14 -3.23
CA VAL A 16 2.63 -3.47 -3.17
C VAL A 16 1.64 -3.57 -4.30
N LYS A 17 1.75 -4.65 -5.06
CA LYS A 17 0.80 -5.02 -6.09
C LYS A 17 -0.30 -5.85 -5.45
N VAL A 18 -1.53 -5.36 -5.55
CA VAL A 18 -2.72 -5.99 -5.01
C VAL A 18 -3.69 -6.37 -6.12
N SER A 19 -4.35 -7.51 -6.01
CA SER A 19 -5.46 -7.90 -6.88
C SER A 19 -6.77 -7.63 -6.16
N CYS A 20 -7.68 -6.92 -6.84
CA CYS A 20 -9.03 -6.73 -6.33
C CYS A 20 -9.81 -8.06 -6.33
N PRO A 21 -10.44 -8.45 -5.21
CA PRO A 21 -11.20 -9.71 -5.14
C PRO A 21 -12.49 -9.71 -5.97
N ASP A 22 -13.04 -8.53 -6.32
CA ASP A 22 -14.31 -8.43 -7.07
C ASP A 22 -14.12 -8.42 -8.59
N CYS A 23 -13.15 -7.65 -9.08
CA CYS A 23 -12.98 -7.44 -10.53
C CYS A 23 -11.69 -8.07 -11.09
N GLY A 24 -10.86 -8.68 -10.24
CA GLY A 24 -9.57 -9.24 -10.64
C GLY A 24 -8.51 -8.20 -11.04
N ASN A 25 -8.84 -6.90 -10.98
CA ASN A 25 -7.92 -5.84 -11.40
C ASN A 25 -6.67 -5.81 -10.51
N GLU A 26 -5.50 -5.76 -11.15
CA GLU A 26 -4.22 -5.59 -10.49
C GLU A 26 -3.92 -4.10 -10.33
N GLN A 27 -3.63 -3.66 -9.11
CA GLN A 27 -3.28 -2.28 -8.83
C GLN A 27 -2.02 -2.22 -7.95
N VAL A 28 -1.12 -1.31 -8.30
CA VAL A 28 0.03 -0.98 -7.45
C VAL A 28 -0.40 0.11 -6.47
N ILE A 29 -0.27 -0.17 -5.17
CA ILE A 29 -0.62 0.75 -4.10
C ILE A 29 0.60 1.03 -3.23
N PHE A 30 0.59 2.18 -2.56
CA PHE A 30 1.64 2.56 -1.63
C PHE A 30 1.38 1.95 -0.25
N GLY A 31 2.37 1.27 0.34
CA GLY A 31 2.22 0.59 1.63
C GLY A 31 1.92 1.52 2.82
N CYS A 32 2.19 2.81 2.69
CA CYS A 32 1.88 3.84 3.70
C CYS A 32 0.91 4.90 3.13
N ALA A 33 -0.13 4.46 2.42
CA ALA A 33 -1.12 5.38 1.88
C ALA A 33 -1.80 6.21 2.99
N SER A 34 -1.79 7.54 2.85
CA SER A 34 -2.52 8.48 3.73
C SER A 34 -3.98 8.69 3.32
N THR A 35 -4.38 8.19 2.15
CA THR A 35 -5.75 8.29 1.62
C THR A 35 -6.35 6.91 1.40
N LYS A 36 -7.70 6.86 1.35
CA LYS A 36 -8.42 5.62 0.99
C LYS A 36 -8.13 5.30 -0.46
N VAL A 37 -7.52 4.14 -0.72
CA VAL A 37 -7.22 3.69 -2.07
C VAL A 37 -8.42 2.91 -2.61
N ARG A 38 -8.96 3.36 -3.74
CA ARG A 38 -10.09 2.74 -4.42
C ARG A 38 -9.60 2.01 -5.67
N CYS A 39 -10.27 0.90 -6.00
CA CYS A 39 -10.06 0.25 -7.27
C CYS A 39 -10.54 1.15 -8.41
N LEU A 40 -9.75 1.27 -9.49
CA LEU A 40 -10.09 2.10 -10.64
C LEU A 40 -11.25 1.53 -11.48
N VAL A 41 -11.60 0.26 -11.29
CA VAL A 41 -12.63 -0.44 -12.08
C VAL A 41 -13.94 -0.53 -11.29
N CYS A 42 -13.93 -1.16 -10.11
CA CYS A 42 -15.15 -1.39 -9.31
C CYS A 42 -15.37 -0.39 -8.17
N ASN A 43 -14.51 0.62 -8.02
CA ASN A 43 -14.57 1.63 -6.96
C ASN A 43 -14.53 1.11 -5.50
N ARG A 44 -14.33 -0.20 -5.30
CA ARG A 44 -14.19 -0.82 -3.98
C ARG A 44 -12.92 -0.33 -3.27
N VAL A 45 -12.99 -0.19 -1.96
CA VAL A 45 -11.84 0.19 -1.12
C VAL A 45 -10.84 -0.97 -1.07
N LEU A 46 -9.61 -0.74 -1.52
CA LEU A 46 -8.51 -1.71 -1.52
C LEU A 46 -7.58 -1.52 -0.32
N ALA A 47 -7.38 -0.27 0.10
CA ALA A 47 -6.60 0.06 1.29
C ALA A 47 -7.19 1.24 2.07
N VAL A 48 -7.13 1.12 3.39
CA VAL A 48 -7.57 2.16 4.34
C VAL A 48 -6.32 2.76 4.99
N PRO A 49 -6.21 4.10 5.05
CA PRO A 49 -5.08 4.74 5.72
C PRO A 49 -5.11 4.45 7.22
N SER A 50 -3.95 4.33 7.82
CA SER A 50 -3.76 4.18 9.27
C SER A 50 -2.53 4.97 9.68
N GLY A 51 -2.31 5.19 10.99
CA GLY A 51 -1.19 6.02 11.49
C GLY A 51 0.24 5.52 11.14
N GLY A 52 0.35 4.41 10.42
CA GLY A 52 1.62 3.86 9.93
C GLY A 52 1.43 3.21 8.56
N LYS A 53 1.50 1.87 8.52
CA LYS A 53 1.23 1.12 7.28
C LYS A 53 -0.28 1.12 7.00
N ALA A 54 -0.65 1.32 5.74
CA ALA A 54 -2.03 1.24 5.31
C ALA A 54 -2.57 -0.18 5.51
N LYS A 55 -3.84 -0.29 5.92
CA LYS A 55 -4.53 -1.56 6.07
C LYS A 55 -5.06 -2.00 4.70
N ILE A 56 -4.44 -3.01 4.13
CA ILE A 56 -4.79 -3.55 2.80
C ILE A 56 -5.90 -4.59 2.99
N GLN A 57 -7.06 -4.38 2.35
CA GLN A 57 -8.21 -5.30 2.36
C GLN A 57 -8.29 -6.16 1.08
N ALA A 58 -7.31 -6.02 0.19
CA ALA A 58 -7.19 -6.77 -1.05
C ALA A 58 -6.10 -7.85 -0.95
N LYS A 59 -6.09 -8.79 -1.90
CA LYS A 59 -5.08 -9.85 -1.95
C LYS A 59 -3.76 -9.27 -2.46
N ILE A 60 -2.68 -9.45 -1.71
CA ILE A 60 -1.33 -8.97 -2.09
C ILE A 60 -0.69 -10.03 -2.99
N ILE A 61 -0.27 -9.62 -4.18
CA ILE A 61 0.34 -10.49 -5.19
C ILE A 61 1.86 -10.43 -5.07
N LYS A 62 2.40 -9.21 -4.99
CA LYS A 62 3.84 -8.97 -5.00
C LYS A 62 4.19 -7.69 -4.25
N VAL A 63 5.28 -7.71 -3.50
CA VAL A 63 5.90 -6.50 -2.94
C VAL A 63 6.94 -6.02 -3.95
N LEU A 64 6.82 -4.76 -4.38
CA LEU A 64 7.80 -4.07 -5.22
C LEU A 64 8.69 -3.27 -4.27
N GLY A 65 9.91 -3.77 -4.08
CA GLY A 65 10.94 -3.22 -3.19
C GLY A 65 11.98 -2.45 -3.96
#